data_AF-A0A0N0D427-F1
#
_entry.id   AF-A0A0N0D427-F1
#
_cell.length_a   1.000
_cell.length_b   1.000
_cell.length_c   1.000
_cell.angle_alpha   90.00
_cell.angle_beta   90.00
_cell.angle_gamma   90.00
#
_symmetry.space_group_name_H-M   'P 1'
#
loop_
_entity.id
_entity.type
_entity.pdbx_description
1 polymer ?
#
loop_
_entity_poly.entity_id
_entity_poly.type
_entity_poly.pdbx_seq_one_letter_code
_entity_poly.pdbx_strand_id
1 'polypeptide(L)'
;MSGISKTLRKAGPDLAIKFSATAIQQMLTKNTVQSFFRGQFRKLTTGSREKPFQPVLNAEMAADEIISILQQQAVKPKMIGIDGIPGAGKSTLGRTLADRLSLNWRTLTWQEMQQDFEFDDTGIYENIRLIRTQDIEKFDLLIYLDIPAELARKRVIDRDRNGMLADVVRFDRMKKVGDVAFELLEGNEFATSQPYVRIKIPSHAFNHMHHIHAMMKQKGLLWDPSMNKEEKLFALCYGKPKKGVLAYANYGAYSDVFISAMNATLEDVFHHML
;
A
#
# COMPACT_ATOMS: atom_id res chain seq x y z
N MET A 1 44.34 -20.86 -24.06
CA MET A 1 43.66 -19.92 -23.14
C MET A 1 43.95 -18.43 -23.40
N SER A 2 45.06 -18.03 -24.06
CA SER A 2 45.37 -16.59 -24.28
C SER A 2 44.50 -15.88 -25.34
N GLY A 3 43.89 -16.63 -26.28
CA GLY A 3 43.02 -16.07 -27.33
C GLY A 3 41.68 -15.55 -26.81
N ILE A 4 41.02 -16.31 -25.93
CA ILE A 4 39.70 -15.97 -25.35
C ILE A 4 39.76 -14.63 -24.58
N SER A 5 40.87 -14.39 -23.86
CA SER A 5 41.11 -13.16 -23.11
C SER A 5 41.21 -11.91 -24.02
N LYS A 6 41.81 -12.02 -25.20
CA LYS A 6 41.92 -10.91 -26.16
C LYS A 6 40.58 -10.60 -26.84
N THR A 7 39.79 -11.63 -27.17
CA THR A 7 38.46 -11.46 -27.77
C THR A 7 37.49 -10.80 -26.79
N LEU A 8 37.47 -11.24 -25.53
CA LEU A 8 36.64 -10.64 -24.49
C LEU A 8 37.02 -9.18 -24.18
N ARG A 9 38.31 -8.84 -24.22
CA ARG A 9 38.76 -7.44 -24.04
C ARG A 9 38.31 -6.51 -25.16
N LYS A 10 38.24 -6.99 -26.41
CA LYS A 10 37.75 -6.18 -27.54
C LYS A 10 36.23 -6.05 -27.57
N ALA A 11 35.50 -7.11 -27.20
CA ALA A 11 34.04 -7.12 -27.17
C ALA A 11 33.43 -6.42 -25.94
N GLY A 12 34.21 -6.20 -24.89
CA GLY A 12 33.74 -5.62 -23.61
C GLY A 12 32.91 -4.33 -23.75
N PRO A 13 33.36 -3.32 -24.51
CA PRO A 13 32.58 -2.09 -24.71
C PRO A 13 31.24 -2.32 -25.40
N ASP A 14 31.20 -3.12 -26.47
CA ASP A 14 29.97 -3.41 -27.22
C ASP A 14 28.96 -4.18 -26.38
N LEU A 15 29.44 -5.15 -25.59
CA LEU A 15 28.61 -5.90 -24.64
C LEU A 15 28.05 -4.99 -23.54
N ALA A 16 28.83 -4.03 -23.04
CA ALA A 16 28.37 -3.06 -22.05
C ALA A 16 27.30 -2.12 -22.62
N ILE A 17 27.45 -1.68 -23.87
CA ILE A 17 26.46 -0.87 -24.58
C ILE A 17 25.17 -1.67 -24.77
N LYS A 18 25.27 -2.91 -25.23
CA LYS A 18 24.10 -3.78 -25.47
C LYS A 18 23.35 -4.08 -24.18
N PHE A 19 24.06 -4.48 -23.12
CA PHE A 19 23.47 -4.66 -21.80
C PHE A 19 22.72 -3.41 -21.34
N SER A 20 23.35 -2.23 -21.49
CA SER A 20 22.74 -0.95 -21.11
C SER A 20 21.49 -0.65 -21.93
N ALA A 21 21.53 -0.88 -23.25
CA ALA A 21 20.39 -0.68 -24.13
C ALA A 21 19.22 -1.60 -23.76
N THR A 22 19.47 -2.90 -23.52
CA THR A 22 18.44 -3.85 -23.09
C THR A 22 17.90 -3.49 -21.72
N ALA A 23 18.75 -3.13 -20.76
CA ALA A 23 18.31 -2.68 -19.44
C ALA A 23 17.42 -1.43 -19.53
N ILE A 24 17.79 -0.44 -20.35
CA ILE A 24 16.98 0.76 -20.61
C ILE A 24 15.63 0.38 -21.22
N GLN A 25 15.62 -0.46 -22.27
CA GLN A 25 14.39 -0.91 -22.91
C GLN A 25 13.46 -1.60 -21.93
N GLN A 26 13.99 -2.49 -21.08
CA GLN A 26 13.24 -3.18 -20.04
C GLN A 26 12.76 -2.22 -18.95
N MET A 27 13.55 -1.21 -18.57
CA MET A 27 13.12 -0.17 -17.63
C MET A 27 11.95 0.67 -18.18
N LEU A 28 11.93 0.98 -19.48
CA LEU A 28 10.83 1.70 -20.12
C LEU A 28 9.49 0.94 -20.07
N THR A 29 9.51 -0.38 -19.83
CA THR A 29 8.29 -1.18 -19.62
C THR A 29 7.69 -1.03 -18.22
N LYS A 30 8.45 -0.50 -17.25
CA LYS A 30 8.01 -0.40 -15.85
C LYS A 30 7.01 0.75 -15.66
N ASN A 31 5.99 0.52 -14.84
CA ASN A 31 4.94 1.51 -14.58
C ASN A 31 5.52 2.80 -14.02
N THR A 32 6.55 2.71 -13.17
CA THR A 32 7.30 3.85 -12.64
C THR A 32 7.76 4.80 -13.74
N VAL A 33 8.42 4.24 -14.75
CA VAL A 33 9.05 4.98 -15.84
C VAL A 33 7.97 5.51 -16.79
N GLN A 34 6.98 4.67 -17.12
CA GLN A 34 5.85 5.06 -17.95
C GLN A 34 5.02 6.19 -17.32
N SER A 35 4.67 6.06 -16.04
CA SER A 35 3.93 7.11 -15.31
C SER A 35 4.73 8.40 -15.20
N PHE A 36 6.06 8.33 -15.02
CA PHE A 36 6.91 9.52 -15.04
C PHE A 36 6.82 10.25 -16.39
N PHE A 37 7.04 9.55 -17.51
CA PHE A 37 6.97 10.16 -18.84
C PHE A 37 5.57 10.68 -19.18
N ARG A 38 4.51 9.90 -18.87
CA ARG A 38 3.12 10.33 -19.04
C ARG A 38 2.81 11.59 -18.23
N GLY A 39 3.30 11.67 -16.99
CA GLY A 39 3.14 12.83 -16.13
C GLY A 39 3.86 14.07 -16.67
N GLN A 40 5.09 13.95 -17.18
CA GLN A 40 5.78 15.08 -17.83
C GLN A 40 5.07 15.54 -19.10
N PHE A 41 4.69 14.60 -19.97
CA PHE A 41 3.97 14.91 -21.20
C PHE A 41 2.67 15.66 -20.90
N ARG A 42 1.88 15.18 -19.93
CA ARG A 42 0.64 15.86 -19.53
C ARG A 42 0.89 17.25 -18.96
N LYS A 43 1.95 17.45 -18.17
CA LYS A 43 2.31 18.78 -17.67
C LYS A 43 2.58 19.75 -18.81
N LEU A 44 3.26 19.29 -19.86
CA LEU A 44 3.55 20.09 -21.04
C LEU A 44 2.28 20.44 -21.83
N THR A 45 1.32 19.51 -21.92
CA THR A 45 0.11 19.71 -22.75
C THR A 45 -1.05 20.38 -22.01
N THR A 46 -1.17 20.21 -20.69
CA THR A 46 -2.34 20.65 -19.91
C THR A 46 -2.00 21.59 -18.75
N GLY A 47 -0.72 21.84 -18.49
CA GLY A 47 -0.26 22.58 -17.30
C GLY A 47 -0.31 21.77 -15.99
N SER A 48 -0.99 20.61 -15.96
CA SER A 48 -1.08 19.72 -14.81
C SER A 48 -0.35 18.39 -15.07
N ARG A 49 0.30 17.83 -14.04
CA ARG A 49 0.80 16.44 -14.09
C ARG A 49 -0.32 15.42 -13.93
N GLU A 50 -1.47 15.83 -13.39
CA GLU A 50 -2.52 14.92 -12.92
C GLU A 50 -3.60 14.70 -13.98
N LYS A 51 -4.07 13.46 -14.06
CA LYS A 51 -5.23 13.08 -14.89
C LYS A 51 -6.50 13.55 -14.18
N PRO A 52 -7.57 13.92 -14.90
CA PRO A 52 -8.89 14.07 -14.31
C PRO A 52 -9.25 12.79 -13.55
N PHE A 53 -9.53 12.94 -12.25
CA PHE A 53 -9.76 11.83 -11.34
C PHE A 53 -11.16 11.27 -11.57
N GLN A 54 -11.27 9.97 -11.87
CA GLN A 54 -12.54 9.25 -11.74
C GLN A 54 -12.58 8.56 -10.37
N PRO A 55 -13.46 8.99 -9.45
CA PRO A 55 -13.66 8.30 -8.19
C PRO A 55 -14.24 6.91 -8.46
N VAL A 56 -13.84 5.91 -7.68
CA VAL A 56 -14.55 4.61 -7.71
C VAL A 56 -15.41 4.41 -6.47
N LEU A 57 -15.06 5.10 -5.41
CA LEU A 57 -16.01 5.37 -4.37
C LEU A 57 -16.74 6.65 -4.78
N ASN A 58 -18.07 6.62 -4.85
CA ASN A 58 -18.81 7.86 -4.71
C ASN A 58 -18.63 8.30 -3.25
N ALA A 59 -17.55 9.05 -3.00
CA ALA A 59 -17.13 9.43 -1.65
C ALA A 59 -18.22 10.24 -0.94
N GLU A 60 -18.97 11.03 -1.69
CA GLU A 60 -20.14 11.74 -1.18
C GLU A 60 -21.19 10.76 -0.67
N MET A 61 -21.66 9.85 -1.52
CA MET A 61 -22.67 8.87 -1.11
C MET A 61 -22.17 7.96 0.03
N ALA A 62 -20.91 7.52 -0.01
CA ALA A 62 -20.30 6.73 1.06
C ALA A 62 -20.33 7.46 2.40
N ALA A 63 -19.94 8.74 2.41
CA ALA A 63 -19.89 9.50 3.64
C ALA A 63 -21.28 9.89 4.16
N ASP A 64 -22.28 10.10 3.29
CA ASP A 64 -23.68 10.28 3.72
C ASP A 64 -24.23 9.01 4.39
N GLU A 65 -23.95 7.84 3.82
CA GLU A 65 -24.33 6.56 4.42
C GLU A 65 -23.62 6.28 5.74
N ILE A 66 -22.32 6.57 5.83
CA ILE A 66 -21.57 6.47 7.09
C ILE A 66 -22.21 7.35 8.17
N ILE A 67 -22.58 8.60 7.83
CA ILE A 67 -23.25 9.52 8.78
C ILE A 67 -24.61 8.97 9.20
N SER A 68 -25.39 8.42 8.26
CA SER A 68 -26.67 7.77 8.56
C SER A 68 -26.50 6.60 9.52
N ILE A 69 -25.49 5.74 9.31
CA ILE A 69 -25.15 4.65 10.24
C ILE A 69 -24.82 5.20 11.63
N LEU A 70 -24.01 6.26 11.71
CA LEU A 70 -23.65 6.86 13.00
C LEU A 70 -24.86 7.44 13.74
N GLN A 71 -25.77 8.09 13.02
CA GLN A 71 -27.02 8.59 13.59
C GLN A 71 -27.91 7.44 14.12
N GLN A 72 -28.03 6.34 13.35
CA GLN A 72 -28.80 5.16 13.77
C GLN A 72 -28.21 4.47 14.99
N GLN A 73 -26.87 4.44 15.09
CA GLN A 73 -26.17 3.90 16.25
C GLN A 73 -26.03 4.91 17.40
N ALA A 74 -26.58 6.12 17.26
CA ALA A 74 -26.46 7.23 18.21
C ALA A 74 -25.00 7.56 18.59
N VAL A 75 -24.05 7.35 17.66
CA VAL A 75 -22.63 7.63 17.85
C VAL A 75 -22.30 9.03 17.32
N LYS A 76 -21.61 9.83 18.14
CA LYS A 76 -21.03 11.12 17.74
C LYS A 76 -19.52 11.00 17.76
N PRO A 77 -18.88 10.55 16.66
CA PRO A 77 -17.46 10.27 16.68
C PRO A 77 -16.66 11.56 16.79
N LYS A 78 -15.64 11.54 17.65
CA LYS A 78 -14.60 12.56 17.74
C LYS A 78 -13.37 12.12 16.94
N MET A 79 -13.04 10.84 16.99
CA MET A 79 -11.87 10.28 16.32
C MET A 79 -12.22 9.14 15.38
N ILE A 80 -11.84 9.29 14.11
CA ILE A 80 -12.10 8.32 13.05
C ILE A 80 -10.77 7.87 12.44
N GLY A 81 -10.54 6.56 12.37
CA GLY A 81 -9.41 6.01 11.64
C GLY A 81 -9.85 5.48 10.29
N ILE A 82 -9.10 5.81 9.23
CA ILE A 82 -9.34 5.31 7.87
C ILE A 82 -8.11 4.54 7.37
N ASP A 83 -8.32 3.28 7.03
CA ASP A 83 -7.29 2.39 6.48
C ASP A 83 -7.75 1.79 5.15
N GLY A 84 -6.81 1.21 4.42
CA GLY A 84 -6.96 0.69 3.08
C GLY A 84 -5.66 0.85 2.30
N ILE A 85 -5.45 -0.03 1.33
CA ILE A 85 -4.23 -0.03 0.49
C ILE A 85 -4.12 1.25 -0.38
N PRO A 86 -2.94 1.56 -0.95
CA PRO A 86 -2.79 2.66 -1.90
C PRO A 86 -3.83 2.59 -3.03
N GLY A 87 -4.37 3.73 -3.45
CA GLY A 87 -5.40 3.76 -4.50
C GLY A 87 -6.85 3.46 -4.04
N ALA A 88 -7.05 3.06 -2.78
CA ALA A 88 -8.38 2.71 -2.26
C ALA A 88 -9.39 3.87 -2.21
N GLY A 89 -8.92 5.12 -2.05
CA GLY A 89 -9.79 6.30 -1.97
C GLY A 89 -9.87 6.95 -0.58
N LYS A 90 -9.03 6.51 0.37
CA LYS A 90 -9.00 7.01 1.75
C LYS A 90 -8.96 8.53 1.87
N SER A 91 -8.00 9.19 1.21
CA SER A 91 -7.87 10.65 1.28
C SER A 91 -9.09 11.39 0.73
N THR A 92 -9.76 10.83 -0.28
CA THR A 92 -11.00 11.41 -0.82
C THR A 92 -12.11 11.27 0.20
N LEU A 93 -12.35 10.06 0.71
CA LEU A 93 -13.38 9.80 1.72
C LEU A 93 -13.16 10.59 3.02
N GLY A 94 -11.91 10.64 3.50
CA GLY A 94 -11.54 11.31 4.74
C GLY A 94 -11.80 12.81 4.70
N ARG A 95 -11.49 13.48 3.57
CA ARG A 95 -11.84 14.90 3.38
C ARG A 95 -13.34 15.12 3.36
N THR A 96 -14.06 14.29 2.58
CA THR A 96 -15.52 14.40 2.50
C THR A 96 -16.20 14.18 3.85
N LEU A 97 -15.72 13.24 4.67
CA LEU A 97 -16.22 13.05 6.04
C LEU A 97 -15.88 14.22 6.95
N ALA A 98 -14.66 14.76 6.85
CA ALA A 98 -14.22 15.90 7.65
C ALA A 98 -15.12 17.12 7.41
N ASP A 99 -15.41 17.43 6.14
CA ASP A 99 -16.31 18.53 5.77
C ASP A 99 -17.71 18.35 6.38
N ARG A 100 -18.26 17.12 6.33
CA ARG A 100 -19.61 16.84 6.84
C ARG A 100 -19.72 16.77 8.35
N LEU A 101 -18.68 16.29 9.03
CA LEU A 101 -18.65 16.14 10.48
C LEU A 101 -18.03 17.34 11.18
N SER A 102 -17.54 18.34 10.43
CA SER A 102 -16.76 19.47 10.96
C SER A 102 -15.56 19.01 11.79
N LEU A 103 -14.85 17.98 11.31
CA LEU A 103 -13.63 17.44 11.92
C LEU A 103 -12.41 17.80 11.08
N ASN A 104 -11.23 17.84 11.70
CA ASN A 104 -9.98 17.97 10.96
C ASN A 104 -9.60 16.65 10.29
N TRP A 105 -9.05 16.70 9.08
CA TRP A 105 -8.53 15.53 8.37
C TRP A 105 -7.00 15.59 8.24
N ARG A 106 -6.33 14.48 8.52
CA ARG A 106 -4.86 14.36 8.42
C ARG A 106 -4.43 13.00 7.87
N THR A 107 -3.57 13.03 6.86
CA THR A 107 -2.80 11.84 6.45
C THR A 107 -1.54 11.75 7.29
N LEU A 108 -1.35 10.63 8.00
CA LEU A 108 -0.10 10.38 8.72
C LEU A 108 1.02 10.02 7.73
N THR A 109 2.22 10.51 8.00
CA THR A 109 3.44 10.26 7.22
C THR A 109 4.07 8.91 7.56
N TRP A 110 5.00 8.45 6.73
CA TRP A 110 5.71 7.20 6.98
C TRP A 110 6.57 7.20 8.23
N GLN A 111 7.13 8.37 8.58
CA GLN A 111 7.95 8.58 9.77
C GLN A 111 7.09 8.49 11.04
N GLU A 112 5.93 9.14 11.04
CA GLU A 112 4.97 9.08 12.15
C GLU A 112 4.48 7.64 12.39
N MET A 113 4.43 6.82 11.34
CA MET A 113 4.02 5.42 11.42
C MET A 113 5.13 4.44 11.88
N GLN A 114 6.31 4.94 12.30
CA GLN A 114 7.36 4.09 12.88
C GLN A 114 7.24 3.90 14.39
N GLN A 115 6.46 4.76 15.05
CA GLN A 115 6.26 4.77 16.49
C GLN A 115 4.79 5.03 16.81
N ASP A 116 4.45 4.97 18.09
CA ASP A 116 3.12 5.36 18.56
C ASP A 116 2.93 6.86 18.31
N PHE A 117 1.91 7.16 17.53
CA PHE A 117 1.53 8.52 17.21
C PHE A 117 0.61 9.07 18.32
N GLU A 118 0.88 10.30 18.73
CA GLU A 118 0.01 11.04 19.64
C GLU A 118 -1.08 11.72 18.81
N PHE A 119 -2.30 11.21 18.94
CA PHE A 119 -3.48 11.74 18.26
C PHE A 119 -4.06 12.90 19.07
N ASP A 120 -4.49 13.95 18.38
CA ASP A 120 -5.36 14.98 18.97
C ASP A 120 -6.73 14.37 19.30
N ASP A 121 -7.40 14.88 20.34
CA ASP A 121 -8.70 14.38 20.85
C ASP A 121 -9.84 14.36 19.81
N THR A 122 -9.67 15.06 18.68
CA THR A 122 -10.66 15.12 17.60
C THR A 122 -9.97 15.09 16.25
N GLY A 123 -10.46 14.27 15.32
CA GLY A 123 -9.98 14.27 13.95
C GLY A 123 -10.22 12.97 13.19
N ILE A 124 -9.99 13.04 11.89
CA ILE A 124 -10.00 11.92 10.97
C ILE A 124 -8.57 11.67 10.53
N TYR A 125 -8.04 10.50 10.88
CA TYR A 125 -6.67 10.11 10.57
C TYR A 125 -6.67 9.01 9.54
N GLU A 126 -5.84 9.15 8.50
CA GLU A 126 -5.70 8.10 7.50
C GLU A 126 -4.25 7.73 7.23
N ASN A 127 -4.04 6.43 7.03
CA ASN A 127 -2.80 5.89 6.50
C ASN A 127 -3.06 4.50 5.91
N ILE A 128 -2.15 4.03 5.05
CA ILE A 128 -2.23 2.67 4.49
C ILE A 128 -1.83 1.56 5.49
N ARG A 129 -1.33 1.95 6.68
CA ARG A 129 -0.86 1.08 7.76
C ARG A 129 -1.46 1.44 9.12
N LEU A 130 -2.46 2.34 9.17
CA LEU A 130 -3.04 2.87 10.41
C LEU A 130 -3.39 1.78 11.42
N ILE A 131 -4.26 0.85 11.02
CA ILE A 131 -4.73 -0.23 11.90
C ILE A 131 -3.64 -1.26 12.22
N ARG A 132 -2.57 -1.29 11.42
CA ARG A 132 -1.47 -2.26 11.53
C ARG A 132 -0.40 -1.79 12.52
N THR A 133 -0.25 -0.49 12.73
CA THR A 133 0.86 0.05 13.54
C THR A 133 0.42 0.87 14.74
N GLN A 134 -0.68 1.61 14.67
CA GLN A 134 -1.05 2.58 15.71
C GLN A 134 -1.95 1.97 16.77
N ASP A 135 -1.92 2.47 17.99
CA ASP A 135 -2.93 2.12 18.99
C ASP A 135 -4.31 2.60 18.52
N ILE A 136 -5.17 1.64 18.19
CA ILE A 136 -6.49 1.93 17.64
C ILE A 136 -7.58 2.04 18.71
N GLU A 137 -7.29 1.72 19.97
CA GLU A 137 -8.26 1.86 21.07
C GLU A 137 -8.68 3.31 21.29
N LYS A 138 -7.94 4.27 20.71
CA LYS A 138 -8.26 5.69 20.73
C LYS A 138 -9.46 6.02 19.84
N PHE A 139 -9.69 5.31 18.74
CA PHE A 139 -10.72 5.71 17.77
C PHE A 139 -12.14 5.31 18.21
N ASP A 140 -13.12 6.15 17.89
CA ASP A 140 -14.54 5.85 18.11
C ASP A 140 -15.08 4.91 17.03
N LEU A 141 -14.47 4.90 15.85
CA LEU A 141 -14.77 3.99 14.75
C LEU A 141 -13.59 3.86 13.79
N LEU A 142 -13.56 2.74 13.08
CA LEU A 142 -12.60 2.47 12.02
C LEU A 142 -13.32 2.22 10.70
N ILE A 143 -12.83 2.85 9.64
CA ILE A 143 -13.27 2.62 8.27
C ILE A 143 -12.15 1.90 7.53
N TYR A 144 -12.47 0.75 6.95
CA TYR A 144 -11.54 -0.03 6.13
C TYR A 144 -12.03 -0.07 4.69
N LEU A 145 -11.19 0.43 3.78
CA LEU A 145 -11.44 0.39 2.34
C LEU A 145 -10.89 -0.91 1.75
N ASP A 146 -11.74 -1.93 1.74
CA ASP A 146 -11.48 -3.32 1.39
C ASP A 146 -11.47 -3.60 -0.13
N ILE A 147 -10.77 -2.75 -0.87
CA ILE A 147 -10.69 -2.85 -2.32
C ILE A 147 -9.81 -4.04 -2.76
N PRO A 148 -10.16 -4.78 -3.82
CA PRO A 148 -9.28 -5.78 -4.40
C PRO A 148 -7.90 -5.20 -4.79
N ALA A 149 -6.84 -5.94 -4.47
CA ALA A 149 -5.45 -5.52 -4.68
C ALA A 149 -5.16 -5.12 -6.14
N GLU A 150 -5.64 -5.92 -7.10
CA GLU A 150 -5.45 -5.64 -8.53
C GLU A 150 -6.14 -4.35 -8.98
N LEU A 151 -7.36 -4.11 -8.49
CA LEU A 151 -8.10 -2.89 -8.82
C LEU A 151 -7.41 -1.66 -8.20
N ALA A 152 -6.94 -1.76 -6.96
CA ALA A 152 -6.19 -0.71 -6.30
C ALA A 152 -4.87 -0.39 -7.02
N ARG A 153 -4.13 -1.43 -7.43
CA ARG A 153 -2.89 -1.30 -8.20
C ARG A 153 -3.14 -0.62 -9.55
N LYS A 154 -4.16 -1.07 -10.29
CA LYS A 154 -4.57 -0.45 -11.56
C LYS A 154 -4.82 1.05 -11.40
N ARG A 155 -5.53 1.47 -10.34
CA ARG A 155 -5.78 2.89 -10.07
C ARG A 155 -4.51 3.69 -9.77
N VAL A 156 -3.56 3.11 -9.03
CA VAL A 156 -2.29 3.79 -8.76
C VAL A 156 -1.54 4.05 -10.07
N ILE A 157 -1.56 3.09 -10.98
CA ILE A 157 -1.00 3.25 -12.34
C ILE A 157 -1.76 4.33 -13.11
N ASP A 158 -3.10 4.26 -13.14
CA ASP A 158 -3.95 5.13 -13.96
C ASP A 158 -3.91 6.60 -13.52
N ARG A 159 -3.70 6.86 -12.21
CA ARG A 159 -3.55 8.21 -11.65
C ARG A 159 -2.27 8.91 -12.12
N ASP A 160 -1.32 8.19 -12.71
CA ASP A 160 0.02 8.66 -13.11
C ASP A 160 0.79 9.37 -11.95
N ARG A 161 0.36 9.14 -10.70
CA ARG A 161 0.96 9.70 -9.48
C ARG A 161 1.49 8.55 -8.64
N ASN A 162 2.78 8.61 -8.33
CA ASN A 162 3.48 7.57 -7.58
C ASN A 162 3.40 6.18 -8.25
N GLY A 163 3.52 6.11 -9.58
CA GLY A 163 3.57 4.84 -10.32
C GLY A 163 4.64 3.86 -9.80
N MET A 164 5.67 4.38 -9.15
CA MET A 164 6.64 3.60 -8.37
C MET A 164 5.98 2.63 -7.40
N LEU A 165 4.94 3.07 -6.68
CA LEU A 165 4.23 2.22 -5.72
C LEU A 165 3.67 0.96 -6.38
N ALA A 166 3.18 1.05 -7.62
CA ALA A 166 2.63 -0.09 -8.35
C ALA A 166 3.67 -1.17 -8.69
N ASP A 167 4.95 -0.79 -8.73
CA ASP A 167 6.07 -1.71 -9.00
C ASP A 167 6.70 -2.19 -7.68
N VAL A 168 6.91 -1.28 -6.72
CA VAL A 168 7.70 -1.55 -5.50
C VAL A 168 6.88 -2.04 -4.31
N VAL A 169 5.54 -1.97 -4.35
CA VAL A 169 4.68 -2.44 -3.25
C VAL A 169 3.98 -3.74 -3.64
N ARG A 170 3.97 -4.71 -2.73
CA ARG A 170 3.14 -5.91 -2.81
C ARG A 170 1.73 -5.61 -2.28
N PHE A 171 0.82 -5.22 -3.18
CA PHE A 171 -0.56 -4.85 -2.84
C PHE A 171 -1.33 -5.99 -2.19
N ASP A 172 -1.15 -7.21 -2.70
CA ASP A 172 -1.70 -8.46 -2.15
C ASP A 172 -1.30 -8.63 -0.67
N ARG A 173 -0.02 -8.39 -0.37
CA ARG A 173 0.51 -8.53 0.97
C ARG A 173 -0.03 -7.46 1.91
N MET A 174 -0.05 -6.20 1.45
CA MET A 174 -0.58 -5.10 2.25
C MET A 174 -2.07 -5.27 2.55
N LYS A 175 -2.82 -5.76 1.55
CA LYS A 175 -4.22 -6.12 1.69
C LYS A 175 -4.39 -7.23 2.71
N LYS A 176 -3.72 -8.38 2.53
CA LYS A 176 -3.85 -9.53 3.44
C LYS A 176 -3.58 -9.17 4.91
N VAL A 177 -2.52 -8.41 5.18
CA VAL A 177 -2.20 -7.96 6.55
C VAL A 177 -3.26 -6.98 7.07
N GLY A 178 -3.80 -6.12 6.21
CA GLY A 178 -4.91 -5.22 6.53
C GLY A 178 -6.20 -5.94 6.88
N ASP A 179 -6.58 -6.91 6.04
CA ASP A 179 -7.78 -7.72 6.22
C ASP A 179 -7.68 -8.43 7.58
N VAL A 180 -6.58 -9.12 7.86
CA VAL A 180 -6.37 -9.78 9.16
C VAL A 180 -6.40 -8.79 10.32
N ALA A 181 -5.80 -7.60 10.17
CA ALA A 181 -5.83 -6.58 11.21
C ALA A 181 -7.26 -6.10 11.50
N PHE A 182 -8.09 -5.92 10.48
CA PHE A 182 -9.47 -5.46 10.59
C PHE A 182 -10.42 -6.55 11.13
N GLU A 183 -10.23 -7.80 10.70
CA GLU A 183 -11.03 -8.94 11.19
C GLU A 183 -10.83 -9.19 12.69
N LEU A 184 -9.62 -8.98 13.21
CA LEU A 184 -9.30 -9.19 14.62
C LEU A 184 -9.86 -8.11 15.55
N LEU A 185 -10.47 -7.06 15.01
CA LEU A 185 -11.08 -6.00 15.80
C LEU A 185 -12.45 -6.43 16.34
N GLU A 186 -12.71 -6.14 17.61
CA GLU A 186 -14.06 -6.21 18.19
C GLU A 186 -14.94 -5.04 17.73
N GLY A 187 -16.25 -5.26 17.75
CA GLY A 187 -17.25 -4.25 17.43
C GLY A 187 -18.28 -4.71 16.42
N ASN A 188 -19.30 -3.88 16.25
CA ASN A 188 -20.34 -4.09 15.26
C ASN A 188 -19.81 -3.63 13.90
N GLU A 189 -19.91 -4.51 12.91
CA GLU A 189 -19.53 -4.21 11.54
C GLU A 189 -20.74 -3.75 10.72
N PHE A 190 -20.57 -2.67 9.98
CA PHE A 190 -21.56 -2.12 9.08
C PHE A 190 -20.97 -2.01 7.67
N ALA A 191 -21.80 -2.35 6.68
CA ALA A 191 -21.48 -2.16 5.27
C ALA A 191 -22.29 -0.99 4.71
N THR A 192 -21.72 -0.32 3.72
CA THR A 192 -22.44 0.68 2.91
C THR A 192 -22.92 0.05 1.60
N SER A 193 -23.83 0.71 0.89
CA SER A 193 -24.17 0.39 -0.50
C SER A 193 -22.95 0.51 -1.42
N GLN A 194 -21.98 1.34 -1.03
CA GLN A 194 -20.72 1.44 -1.74
C GLN A 194 -19.87 0.19 -1.54
N PRO A 195 -19.39 -0.41 -2.64
CA PRO A 195 -18.57 -1.59 -2.54
C PRO A 195 -17.28 -1.23 -1.81
N TYR A 196 -16.79 -2.18 -1.00
CA TYR A 196 -15.50 -2.11 -0.33
C TYR A 196 -15.39 -1.12 0.83
N VAL A 197 -16.46 -0.48 1.29
CA VAL A 197 -16.42 0.30 2.54
C VAL A 197 -16.96 -0.56 3.67
N ARG A 198 -16.10 -0.87 4.63
CA ARG A 198 -16.43 -1.59 5.85
C ARG A 198 -16.19 -0.66 7.03
N ILE A 199 -17.15 -0.60 7.95
CA ILE A 199 -17.10 0.27 9.13
C ILE A 199 -17.16 -0.64 10.35
N LYS A 200 -16.31 -0.40 11.33
CA LYS A 200 -16.39 -1.08 12.62
C LYS A 200 -16.48 -0.07 13.74
N ILE A 201 -17.52 -0.22 14.54
CA ILE A 201 -17.78 0.61 15.72
C ILE A 201 -17.65 -0.30 16.95
N PRO A 202 -16.69 -0.04 17.86
CA PRO A 202 -16.51 -0.86 19.04
C PRO A 202 -17.70 -0.66 19.98
N SER A 203 -18.18 -1.74 20.61
CA SER A 203 -19.20 -1.59 21.66
C SER A 203 -18.60 -1.01 22.95
N HIS A 204 -17.31 -1.30 23.21
CA HIS A 204 -16.56 -0.81 24.37
C HIS A 204 -15.12 -0.46 23.98
N ALA A 205 -14.43 -1.39 23.31
CA ALA A 205 -13.05 -1.29 22.85
C ALA A 205 -12.89 -2.17 21.60
N PHE A 206 -11.81 -1.97 20.83
CA PHE A 206 -11.48 -2.87 19.71
C PHE A 206 -10.76 -4.14 20.17
N ASN A 207 -10.15 -4.14 21.35
CA ASN A 207 -9.43 -5.26 21.97
C ASN A 207 -8.43 -5.97 21.05
N HIS A 208 -7.86 -5.22 20.12
CA HIS A 208 -7.17 -5.79 18.98
C HIS A 208 -5.90 -6.57 19.35
N MET A 209 -5.15 -6.10 20.35
CA MET A 209 -3.95 -6.80 20.83
C MET A 209 -4.29 -8.10 21.57
N HIS A 210 -5.42 -8.15 22.28
CA HIS A 210 -5.89 -9.37 22.94
C HIS A 210 -6.20 -10.45 21.89
N HIS A 211 -6.93 -10.09 20.84
CA HIS A 211 -7.26 -10.99 19.73
C HIS A 211 -6.07 -11.44 18.89
N ILE A 212 -5.12 -10.53 18.61
CA ILE A 212 -3.87 -10.90 17.95
C ILE A 212 -3.13 -11.97 18.79
N HIS A 213 -3.02 -11.76 20.10
CA HIS A 213 -2.37 -12.73 20.99
C HIS A 213 -3.10 -14.08 21.02
N ALA A 214 -4.42 -14.07 21.18
CA ALA A 214 -5.24 -15.28 21.19
C ALA A 214 -5.07 -16.08 19.88
N MET A 215 -5.11 -15.40 18.73
CA MET A 215 -4.94 -16.01 17.41
C MET A 215 -3.51 -16.57 17.20
N MET A 216 -2.47 -15.87 17.68
CA MET A 216 -1.09 -16.38 17.61
C MET A 216 -0.93 -17.65 18.43
N LYS A 217 -1.48 -17.67 19.65
CA LYS A 217 -1.49 -18.86 20.52
C LYS A 217 -2.23 -20.03 19.88
N GLN A 218 -3.40 -19.78 19.30
CA GLN A 218 -4.19 -20.81 18.59
C GLN A 218 -3.42 -21.43 17.42
N LYS A 219 -2.60 -20.64 16.72
CA LYS A 219 -1.77 -21.11 15.59
C LYS A 219 -0.43 -21.71 16.01
N GLY A 220 -0.12 -21.79 17.30
CA GLY A 220 1.18 -22.26 17.80
C GLY A 220 2.35 -21.38 17.34
N LEU A 221 2.11 -20.11 17.05
CA LEU A 221 3.17 -19.16 16.68
C LEU A 221 3.85 -18.63 17.94
N LEU A 222 5.17 -18.43 17.86
CA LEU A 222 5.94 -17.84 18.96
C LEU A 222 5.40 -16.44 19.28
N TRP A 223 4.93 -16.26 20.51
CA TRP A 223 4.60 -14.95 21.06
C TRP A 223 5.85 -14.34 21.70
N ASP A 224 6.17 -13.12 21.29
CA ASP A 224 7.21 -12.31 21.89
C ASP A 224 6.59 -10.95 22.29
N PRO A 225 6.58 -10.59 23.59
CA PRO A 225 6.08 -9.31 24.05
C PRO A 225 6.76 -8.10 23.39
N SER A 226 8.02 -8.22 22.98
CA SER A 226 8.79 -7.15 22.34
C SER A 226 8.41 -6.88 20.89
N MET A 227 7.71 -7.82 20.22
CA MET A 227 7.20 -7.60 18.88
C MET A 227 6.13 -6.51 18.91
N ASN A 228 6.25 -5.55 17.99
CA ASN A 228 5.18 -4.58 17.80
C ASN A 228 3.95 -5.22 17.13
N LYS A 229 2.85 -4.47 17.07
CA LYS A 229 1.60 -4.96 16.47
C LYS A 229 1.78 -5.44 15.03
N GLU A 230 2.52 -4.70 14.22
CA GLU A 230 2.72 -5.05 12.81
C GLU A 230 3.52 -6.35 12.66
N GLU A 231 4.56 -6.56 13.46
CA GLU A 231 5.36 -7.79 13.49
C GLU A 231 4.48 -9.01 13.83
N LYS A 232 3.59 -8.87 14.80
CA LYS A 232 2.62 -9.91 15.20
C LYS A 232 1.65 -10.23 14.06
N LEU A 233 1.11 -9.22 13.39
CA LEU A 233 0.23 -9.39 12.22
C LEU A 233 0.96 -10.08 11.05
N PHE A 234 2.22 -9.74 10.81
CA PHE A 234 3.04 -10.42 9.80
C PHE A 234 3.31 -11.88 10.15
N ALA A 235 3.62 -12.18 11.41
CA ALA A 235 3.76 -13.55 11.89
C ALA A 235 2.46 -14.34 11.69
N LEU A 236 1.29 -13.75 11.98
CA LEU A 236 -0.02 -14.38 11.75
C LEU A 236 -0.29 -14.69 10.26
N CYS A 237 0.14 -13.81 9.35
CA CYS A 237 -0.15 -13.92 7.93
C CYS A 237 0.83 -14.81 7.17
N TYR A 238 2.09 -14.86 7.62
CA TYR A 238 3.23 -15.42 6.87
C TYR A 238 4.21 -16.25 7.70
N GLY A 239 3.94 -16.45 9.00
CA GLY A 239 4.78 -17.22 9.90
C GLY A 239 6.11 -16.57 10.29
N LYS A 240 6.36 -15.31 9.89
CA LYS A 240 7.59 -14.57 10.19
C LYS A 240 7.30 -13.11 10.52
N PRO A 241 7.86 -12.55 11.61
CA PRO A 241 7.69 -11.15 11.95
C PRO A 241 8.40 -10.26 10.93
N LYS A 242 7.74 -9.17 10.54
CA LYS A 242 8.30 -8.10 9.70
C LYS A 242 7.64 -6.77 10.08
N LYS A 243 8.34 -5.66 9.84
CA LYS A 243 7.79 -4.31 10.03
C LYS A 243 8.32 -3.29 9.03
N GLY A 244 7.68 -2.14 9.03
CA GLY A 244 8.09 -0.99 8.23
C GLY A 244 7.69 -1.14 6.76
N VAL A 245 8.02 -0.12 5.98
CA VAL A 245 7.68 -0.05 4.55
C VAL A 245 8.27 -1.23 3.76
N LEU A 246 9.48 -1.63 4.14
CA LEU A 246 10.22 -2.73 3.52
C LEU A 246 9.53 -4.09 3.65
N ALA A 247 8.73 -4.31 4.70
CA ALA A 247 7.96 -5.54 4.84
C ALA A 247 6.98 -5.78 3.67
N TYR A 248 6.50 -4.68 3.08
CA TYR A 248 5.58 -4.66 1.94
C TYR A 248 6.29 -4.48 0.59
N ALA A 249 7.61 -4.32 0.58
CA ALA A 249 8.35 -4.07 -0.64
C ALA A 249 8.39 -5.31 -1.55
N ASN A 250 8.31 -5.06 -2.85
CA ASN A 250 8.63 -6.03 -3.87
C ASN A 250 10.11 -5.89 -4.26
N TYR A 251 10.99 -6.57 -3.51
CA TYR A 251 12.43 -6.54 -3.78
C TYR A 251 12.82 -7.03 -5.18
N GLY A 252 11.95 -7.82 -5.83
CA GLY A 252 12.14 -8.27 -7.20
C GLY A 252 11.65 -7.31 -8.28
N ALA A 253 11.10 -6.13 -7.92
CA ALA A 253 10.46 -5.23 -8.88
C ALA A 253 11.34 -4.86 -10.09
N TYR A 254 12.65 -4.76 -9.86
CA TYR A 254 13.64 -4.43 -10.88
C TYR A 254 14.70 -5.53 -11.08
N SER A 255 14.76 -6.57 -10.24
CA SER A 255 15.74 -7.66 -10.44
C SER A 255 15.57 -8.31 -11.81
N ASP A 256 14.32 -8.50 -12.24
CA ASP A 256 14.01 -9.17 -13.50
C ASP A 256 14.46 -8.34 -14.71
N VAL A 257 14.52 -7.02 -14.58
CA VAL A 257 15.08 -6.12 -15.61
C VAL A 257 16.56 -6.42 -15.80
N PHE A 258 17.32 -6.45 -14.70
CA PHE A 258 18.76 -6.68 -14.73
C PHE A 258 19.08 -8.11 -15.16
N ILE A 259 18.35 -9.11 -14.65
CA ILE A 259 18.52 -10.52 -15.03
C ILE A 259 18.21 -10.71 -16.52
N SER A 260 17.12 -10.14 -17.03
CA SER A 260 16.77 -10.25 -18.45
C SER A 260 17.80 -9.58 -19.34
N ALA A 261 18.29 -8.39 -18.96
CA ALA A 261 19.35 -7.71 -19.69
C ALA A 261 20.66 -8.51 -19.70
N MET A 262 21.01 -9.13 -18.57
CA MET A 262 22.18 -9.99 -18.44
C MET A 262 22.05 -11.24 -19.32
N ASN A 263 20.92 -11.93 -19.28
CA ASN A 263 20.67 -13.12 -20.10
C ASN A 263 20.74 -12.80 -21.60
N ALA A 264 20.09 -11.72 -22.06
CA ALA A 264 20.16 -11.29 -23.45
C ALA A 264 21.59 -10.95 -23.90
N THR A 265 22.41 -10.42 -22.98
CA THR A 265 23.83 -10.13 -23.26
C THR A 265 24.64 -11.41 -23.35
N LEU A 266 24.39 -12.39 -22.47
CA LEU A 266 25.07 -13.68 -22.45
C LEU A 266 24.75 -14.53 -23.68
N GLU A 267 23.48 -14.61 -24.09
CA GLU A 267 23.05 -15.31 -25.30
C GLU A 267 23.80 -14.80 -26.54
N ASP A 268 23.98 -13.49 -26.64
CA ASP A 268 24.72 -12.87 -27.74
C ASP A 268 26.20 -13.24 -27.73
N VAL A 269 26.83 -13.25 -26.55
CA VAL A 269 28.22 -13.71 -26.39
C VAL A 269 28.35 -15.15 -26.88
N PHE A 270 27.43 -16.03 -26.50
CA PHE A 270 27.45 -17.42 -26.95
C PHE A 270 27.28 -17.54 -28.46
N HIS A 271 26.39 -16.75 -29.07
CA HIS A 271 26.23 -16.71 -30.53
C HIS A 271 27.46 -16.22 -31.30
N HIS A 272 28.29 -15.36 -30.70
CA HIS A 272 29.53 -14.87 -31.33
C HIS A 272 30.74 -15.78 -31.07
N MET A 273 30.62 -16.74 -30.14
CA MET A 273 31.67 -17.70 -29.80
C MET A 273 31.54 -19.05 -30.53
N LEU A 274 30.38 -19.34 -31.10
CA LEU A 274 30.11 -20.52 -31.94
C LEU A 274 30.28 -20.16 -33.43
#